data_AF-Q8SMR2-F1
#
_entry.id   AF-Q8SMR2-F1
#
_cell.length_a   1.000
_cell.length_b   1.000
_cell.length_c   1.000
_cell.angle_alpha   90.00
_cell.angle_beta   90.00
_cell.angle_gamma   90.00
#
_symmetry.space_group_name_H-M   'P 1'
#
loop_
_entity.id
_entity.type
_entity.pdbx_description
1 polymer ?
#
loop_
_entity_poly.entity_id
_entity_poly.type
_entity_poly.pdbx_seq_one_letter_code
_entity_poly.pdbx_strand_id
1 'polypeptide(L)' 'MSPQTETKASVGFKAGVKDYKLNYYTPDYVTKDTDILAAFRV' A
#
# COMPACT_ATOMS: atom_id res chain seq x y z
N MET A 1 -33.65 12.89 -5.94
CA MET A 1 -32.40 13.66 -5.74
C MET A 1 -31.29 12.65 -5.53
N SER A 2 -30.47 12.39 -6.55
CA SER A 2 -29.34 11.47 -6.43
C SER A 2 -28.26 12.13 -5.56
N PRO A 3 -27.61 11.41 -4.63
CA PRO A 3 -26.51 11.99 -3.88
C PRO A 3 -25.37 12.32 -4.85
N GLN A 4 -24.95 13.58 -4.91
CA GLN A 4 -23.71 13.96 -5.58
C GLN A 4 -22.54 13.48 -4.71
N THR A 5 -21.73 12.57 -5.25
CA THR A 5 -20.49 12.13 -4.61
C THR A 5 -19.48 13.28 -4.65
N GLU A 6 -19.10 13.81 -3.49
CA GLU A 6 -18.03 14.80 -3.38
C GLU A 6 -16.67 14.14 -3.55
N THR A 7 -16.04 14.33 -4.71
CA THR A 7 -14.66 13.90 -4.94
C THR A 7 -13.70 14.83 -4.20
N LYS A 8 -13.31 14.48 -2.97
CA LYS A 8 -12.19 15.12 -2.27
C LYS A 8 -10.88 14.69 -2.92
N ALA A 9 -10.38 15.49 -3.87
CA ALA A 9 -9.03 15.33 -4.38
C ALA A 9 -8.03 15.59 -3.22
N SER A 10 -7.46 14.51 -2.67
CA SER A 10 -6.45 14.63 -1.60
C SER A 10 -5.20 15.32 -2.17
N VAL A 11 -4.84 16.47 -1.59
CA VAL A 11 -3.61 17.18 -1.91
C VAL A 11 -2.43 16.24 -1.57
N GLY A 12 -1.70 15.75 -2.58
CA GLY A 12 -0.58 14.81 -2.41
C GLY A 12 -0.74 13.44 -3.07
N PHE A 13 -1.90 13.11 -3.65
CA PHE A 13 -2.04 11.88 -4.44
C PHE A 13 -1.40 12.05 -5.82
N LYS A 14 -0.18 11.51 -5.99
CA LYS A 14 0.48 11.42 -7.30
C LYS A 14 0.17 10.07 -7.94
N ALA A 15 -0.71 10.09 -8.95
CA ALA A 15 -1.00 8.93 -9.78
C ALA A 15 0.22 8.52 -10.61
N GLY A 16 0.36 7.23 -10.92
CA GLY A 16 1.46 6.66 -11.70
C GLY A 16 1.91 5.29 -11.19
N VAL A 17 2.70 4.57 -12.00
CA VAL A 17 3.33 3.30 -11.60
C VAL A 17 4.50 3.59 -10.66
N LYS A 18 4.62 2.80 -9.60
CA LYS A 18 5.73 2.88 -8.64
C LYS A 18 6.37 1.51 -8.50
N ASP A 19 7.67 1.50 -8.23
CA ASP A 19 8.39 0.28 -7.92
C ASP A 19 7.84 -0.34 -6.63
N TYR A 20 7.52 -1.63 -6.68
CA TYR A 20 6.95 -2.36 -5.53
C TYR A 20 7.87 -2.31 -4.31
N LYS A 21 9.19 -2.33 -4.52
CA LYS A 21 10.21 -2.24 -3.47
C LYS A 21 10.02 -1.00 -2.57
N LEU A 22 9.52 0.11 -3.11
CA LEU A 22 9.40 1.37 -2.37
C LEU A 22 8.48 1.25 -1.14
N ASN A 23 7.43 0.44 -1.24
CA ASN A 23 6.41 0.33 -0.18
C ASN A 23 6.38 -1.04 0.51
N TYR A 24 6.98 -2.07 -0.10
CA TYR A 24 6.84 -3.45 0.35
C TYR A 24 8.15 -4.13 0.74
N TYR A 25 9.30 -3.45 0.60
CA TYR A 25 10.58 -3.96 1.10
C TYR A 25 11.00 -3.21 2.35
N THR A 26 10.81 -3.86 3.49
CA THR A 26 11.18 -3.33 4.79
C THR A 26 12.09 -4.34 5.47
N PRO A 27 13.42 -4.24 5.27
CA PRO A 27 14.37 -5.23 5.81
C PRO A 27 14.37 -5.27 7.35
N ASP A 28 13.99 -4.15 7.98
CA ASP A 28 13.94 -4.01 9.44
C ASP A 28 12.53 -4.26 10.02
N TYR A 29 11.60 -4.84 9.24
CA TYR A 29 10.28 -5.19 9.75
C TYR A 29 10.40 -6.29 10.82
N VAL A 30 9.87 -6.01 12.01
CA VAL A 30 9.78 -7.00 13.09
C VAL A 30 8.54 -7.84 12.88
N THR A 31 8.72 -9.13 12.61
CA THR A 31 7.62 -10.09 12.50
C THR A 31 6.83 -10.17 13.79
N LYS A 32 5.51 -10.14 13.68
CA LYS A 32 4.59 -10.35 14.80
C LYS A 32 4.03 -11.77 14.75
N ASP A 33 3.65 -12.30 15.91
CA ASP A 33 3.07 -13.64 16.01
C ASP A 33 1.74 -13.79 15.26
N THR A 34 1.06 -12.66 14.98
CA THR A 34 -0.18 -12.61 14.21
C THR A 34 0.04 -12.56 12.70
N ASP A 35 1.28 -12.40 12.25
CA ASP A 35 1.59 -12.28 10.83
C ASP A 35 1.58 -13.65 10.15
N ILE A 36 1.10 -13.69 8.90
CA ILE A 36 1.18 -14.89 8.07
C ILE A 36 2.46 -14.80 7.25
N LEU A 37 3.39 -15.73 7.49
CA LEU A 37 4.69 -15.78 6.81
C LEU A 37 4.66 -16.76 5.65
N ALA A 38 5.30 -16.39 4.54
CA ALA A 38 5.50 -17.24 3.37
C ALA A 38 6.96 -17.19 2.93
N ALA A 39 7.51 -18.34 2.54
CA ALA A 39 8.85 -18.46 1.99
C ALA A 39 8.77 -18.77 0.49
N PHE A 40 9.29 -17.86 -0.34
CA PHE A 40 9.30 -18.00 -1.79
C PHE A 40 10.68 -18.39 -2.30
N ARG A 41 10.72 -19.21 -3.36
CA ARG A 41 11.90 -19.34 -4.23
C ARG A 41 11.67 -18.41 -5.41
N VAL A 42 12.66 -17.56 -5.73
CA VAL A 42 12.61 -16.61 -6.85
C VAL A 42 13.42 -17.11 -8.03
#